data_AF-A0A1Z5KE80-F1
#
_entry.id   AF-A0A1Z5KE80-F1
#
_cell.length_a   1.000
_cell.length_b   1.000
_cell.length_c   1.000
_cell.angle_alpha   90.00
_cell.angle_beta   90.00
_cell.angle_gamma   90.00
#
_symmetry.space_group_name_H-M   'P 1'
#
loop_
_entity.id
_entity.type
_entity.pdbx_description
1 polymer ?
#
loop_
_entity_poly.entity_id
_entity_poly.type
_entity_poly.pdbx_seq_one_letter_code
_entity_poly.pdbx_strand_id
1 'polypeptide(L)'
;MSTPLRLVVQAGACMRHGGDGRVCALQPKDCPTDATFLSARRVDGGLAHGGACTTRRGTEEITKIGFCAEEGCTSDASACQDPSQFIAVDDRCTILADGTRNGAATLFGKCETDSTCYWSNADCPSSWIPAYAENSTECTCDKVRVGACFDNGFYYCAVASESCDEAAEWIDAVTLQTQADAPSCFLCRGDDGTPLGNPVASSPAPTLAPAAVSQPSPVVTNPRIEAKQEGSNDQAVILGATLGSLFVLIVSCGVALYLRRRRSQQRSIAGKRASDDLPSESPTVTQIHVDYQEDEYVSDMEDA
;
A
#
# COMPACT_ATOMS: atom_id res chain seq x y z
N MET A 1 10.34 19.27 -25.35
CA MET A 1 10.26 17.99 -24.62
C MET A 1 9.00 18.05 -23.78
N SER A 2 8.12 17.06 -23.88
CA SER A 2 6.95 17.01 -23.00
C SER A 2 7.43 16.73 -21.58
N THR A 3 6.94 17.48 -20.59
CA THR A 3 7.21 17.14 -19.19
C THR A 3 6.60 15.76 -18.92
N PRO A 4 7.35 14.80 -18.36
CA PRO A 4 6.82 13.49 -18.04
C PRO A 4 5.66 13.61 -17.05
N LEU A 5 4.70 12.70 -17.16
CA LEU A 5 3.55 12.65 -16.27
C LEU A 5 4.03 12.44 -14.82
N ARG A 6 3.62 13.31 -13.89
CA ARG A 6 3.89 13.12 -12.46
C ARG A 6 2.82 12.23 -11.84
N LEU A 7 3.25 11.11 -11.26
CA LEU A 7 2.42 10.20 -10.49
C LEU A 7 2.89 10.16 -9.03
N VAL A 8 1.99 9.78 -8.12
CA VAL A 8 2.27 9.71 -6.67
C VAL A 8 1.97 8.31 -6.15
N VAL A 9 2.73 7.86 -5.16
CA VAL A 9 2.50 6.59 -4.46
C VAL A 9 1.07 6.52 -3.92
N GLN A 10 0.46 5.37 -4.14
CA GLN A 10 -0.77 4.98 -3.46
C GLN A 10 -0.41 3.95 -2.40
N ALA A 11 -0.89 4.11 -1.17
CA ALA A 11 -0.64 3.12 -0.14
C ALA A 11 -1.52 1.88 -0.35
N GLY A 12 -0.93 0.72 -0.08
CA GLY A 12 -1.67 -0.52 0.13
C GLY A 12 -2.36 -0.53 1.49
N ALA A 13 -2.81 -1.72 1.90
CA ALA A 13 -3.42 -1.92 3.22
C ALA A 13 -2.97 -3.24 3.86
N CYS A 14 -2.69 -3.18 5.16
CA CYS A 14 -2.51 -4.34 6.02
C CYS A 14 -3.87 -4.81 6.53
N MET A 15 -4.21 -6.06 6.21
CA MET A 15 -5.45 -6.72 6.62
C MET A 15 -5.15 -7.75 7.71
N ARG A 16 -5.61 -7.51 8.94
CA ARG A 16 -5.51 -8.50 10.02
C ARG A 16 -6.53 -9.62 9.86
N HIS A 17 -6.14 -10.85 10.21
CA HIS A 17 -7.05 -11.99 10.18
C HIS A 17 -8.16 -11.84 11.23
N GLY A 18 -9.40 -11.65 10.76
CA GLY A 18 -10.60 -11.70 11.61
C GLY A 18 -11.03 -10.39 12.26
N GLY A 19 -10.46 -9.25 11.86
CA GLY A 19 -10.87 -7.92 12.32
C GLY A 19 -11.31 -6.99 11.17
N ASP A 20 -12.05 -5.93 11.53
CA ASP A 20 -12.52 -4.90 10.59
C ASP A 20 -11.51 -3.74 10.40
N GLY A 21 -10.31 -3.86 10.97
CA GLY A 21 -9.27 -2.83 10.90
C GLY A 21 -8.38 -2.97 9.65
N ARG A 22 -8.26 -1.88 8.90
CA ARG A 22 -7.26 -1.72 7.83
C ARG A 22 -6.27 -0.65 8.25
N VAL A 23 -4.98 -0.92 8.11
CA VAL A 23 -3.92 0.07 8.31
C VAL A 23 -3.25 0.30 6.97
N CYS A 24 -3.03 1.56 6.59
CA CYS A 24 -2.35 1.88 5.35
C CYS A 24 -0.85 1.64 5.48
N ALA A 25 -0.24 1.09 4.44
CA ALA A 25 1.17 0.73 4.39
C ALA A 25 1.68 0.90 2.96
N LEU A 26 2.96 1.25 2.78
CA LEU A 26 3.53 1.40 1.44
C LEU A 26 4.10 0.09 0.92
N GLN A 27 4.46 -0.83 1.80
CA GLN A 27 5.11 -2.10 1.49
C GLN A 27 4.82 -3.15 2.58
N PRO A 28 5.01 -4.45 2.28
CA PRO A 28 4.69 -5.52 3.23
C PRO A 28 5.42 -5.44 4.57
N LYS A 29 6.67 -4.94 4.60
CA LYS A 29 7.46 -4.82 5.83
C LYS A 29 6.88 -3.80 6.83
N ASP A 30 6.02 -2.89 6.37
CA ASP A 30 5.35 -1.92 7.24
C ASP A 30 4.10 -2.53 7.91
N CYS A 31 3.72 -3.77 7.56
CA CYS A 31 2.58 -4.44 8.17
C CYS A 31 2.95 -5.13 9.49
N PRO A 32 2.02 -5.17 10.46
CA PRO A 32 2.10 -6.09 11.58
C PRO A 32 2.31 -7.53 11.11
N THR A 33 3.05 -8.32 11.87
CA THR A 33 3.36 -9.72 11.54
C THR A 33 2.13 -10.63 11.43
N ASP A 34 1.00 -10.22 12.01
CA ASP A 34 -0.29 -10.91 11.96
C ASP A 34 -1.23 -10.41 10.84
N ALA A 35 -0.74 -9.51 9.97
CA ALA A 35 -1.50 -8.91 8.89
C ALA A 35 -0.96 -9.33 7.51
N THR A 36 -1.87 -9.40 6.53
CA THR A 36 -1.53 -9.60 5.12
C THR A 36 -1.53 -8.25 4.41
N PHE A 37 -0.45 -7.93 3.70
CA PHE A 37 -0.39 -6.76 2.85
C PHE A 37 -1.20 -6.96 1.56
N LEU A 38 -2.00 -5.96 1.20
CA LEU A 38 -2.64 -5.82 -0.10
C LEU A 38 -2.08 -4.59 -0.79
N SER A 39 -1.65 -4.73 -2.04
CA SER A 39 -1.21 -3.61 -2.88
C SER A 39 -2.30 -2.54 -3.04
N ALA A 40 -1.92 -1.31 -3.39
CA ALA A 40 -2.88 -0.24 -3.65
C ALA A 40 -3.93 -0.63 -4.68
N ARG A 41 -3.52 -1.32 -5.75
CA ARG A 41 -4.44 -1.77 -6.80
C ARG A 41 -5.44 -2.81 -6.33
N ARG A 42 -5.04 -3.75 -5.47
CA ARG A 42 -5.98 -4.72 -4.84
C ARG A 42 -6.94 -4.04 -3.87
N VAL A 43 -6.50 -2.96 -3.20
CA VAL A 43 -7.37 -2.14 -2.34
C VAL A 43 -8.39 -1.36 -3.17
N ASP A 44 -7.98 -0.83 -4.33
CA ASP A 44 -8.82 -0.06 -5.25
C ASP A 44 -9.84 -0.93 -6.00
N GLY A 45 -9.43 -2.11 -6.46
CA GLY A 45 -10.24 -3.00 -7.30
C GLY A 45 -11.53 -3.56 -6.65
N GLY A 46 -11.76 -3.31 -5.36
CA GLY A 46 -12.95 -3.76 -4.63
C GLY A 46 -13.84 -2.65 -4.05
N LEU A 47 -13.44 -1.38 -4.14
CA LEU A 47 -14.16 -0.25 -3.55
C LEU A 47 -14.23 0.90 -4.55
N ALA A 48 -15.45 1.37 -4.87
CA ALA A 48 -15.72 2.40 -5.89
C ALA A 48 -15.03 3.78 -5.67
N HIS A 49 -14.21 3.93 -4.62
CA HIS A 49 -13.52 5.16 -4.23
C HIS A 49 -12.05 4.96 -3.84
N GLY A 50 -11.41 3.87 -4.26
CA GLY A 50 -9.99 3.61 -3.97
C GLY A 50 -9.66 3.34 -2.49
N GLY A 51 -10.66 3.27 -1.62
CA GLY A 51 -10.46 3.10 -0.18
C GLY A 51 -9.75 4.29 0.49
N ALA A 52 -9.65 4.23 1.82
CA ALA A 52 -9.03 5.31 2.59
C ALA A 52 -7.53 5.48 2.28
N CYS A 53 -6.84 4.39 1.91
CA CYS A 53 -5.38 4.36 1.78
C CYS A 53 -4.81 4.98 0.50
N THR A 54 -5.63 5.24 -0.52
CA THR A 54 -5.15 5.92 -1.74
C THR A 54 -5.37 7.43 -1.71
N THR A 55 -6.09 7.93 -0.70
CA THR A 55 -6.27 9.36 -0.47
C THR A 55 -4.98 10.00 0.06
N ARG A 56 -4.83 11.32 -0.08
CA ARG A 56 -3.70 12.07 0.52
C ARG A 56 -3.57 11.77 2.00
N ARG A 57 -4.68 11.86 2.73
CA ARG A 57 -4.73 11.53 4.15
C ARG A 57 -4.29 10.10 4.42
N GLY A 58 -4.76 9.14 3.62
CA GLY A 58 -4.41 7.73 3.68
C GLY A 58 -2.93 7.43 3.51
N THR A 59 -2.37 7.88 2.39
CA THR A 59 -0.96 7.66 2.07
C THR A 59 -0.07 8.51 2.96
N GLU A 60 -0.27 9.83 2.99
CA GLU A 60 0.75 10.77 3.47
C GLU A 60 0.62 11.09 4.97
N GLU A 61 -0.61 11.22 5.49
CA GLU A 61 -0.85 11.68 6.87
C GLU A 61 -0.98 10.54 7.88
N ILE A 62 -1.51 9.38 7.48
CA ILE A 62 -1.78 8.28 8.42
C ILE A 62 -0.86 7.07 8.26
N THR A 63 -0.22 6.90 7.10
CA THR A 63 0.71 5.78 6.91
C THR A 63 1.91 5.98 7.82
N LYS A 64 2.14 4.97 8.66
CA LYS A 64 3.24 4.96 9.62
C LYS A 64 4.51 4.49 8.95
N ILE A 65 5.61 5.13 9.29
CA ILE A 65 6.95 4.78 8.80
C ILE A 65 7.87 4.53 10.00
N GLY A 66 9.13 4.22 9.70
CA GLY A 66 10.10 3.92 10.73
C GLY A 66 10.64 5.13 11.47
N PHE A 67 11.41 4.83 12.50
CA PHE A 67 12.01 5.78 13.42
C PHE A 67 13.44 5.36 13.75
N CYS A 68 14.37 6.31 13.69
CA CYS A 68 15.72 6.19 14.23
C CYS A 68 15.75 6.90 15.58
N ALA A 69 16.15 6.19 16.64
CA ALA A 69 16.01 6.58 18.05
C ALA A 69 16.23 8.09 18.37
N GLU A 70 17.36 8.67 18.00
CA GLU A 70 17.69 10.08 18.31
C GLU A 70 17.61 11.01 17.08
N GLU A 71 17.39 10.46 15.89
CA GLU A 71 17.52 11.22 14.64
C GLU A 71 16.17 11.69 14.09
N GLY A 72 15.12 10.88 14.30
CA GLY A 72 13.78 11.19 13.83
C GLY A 72 13.17 10.11 12.95
N CYS A 73 12.08 10.45 12.27
CA CYS A 73 11.35 9.54 11.41
C CYS A 73 12.07 9.29 10.09
N THR A 74 12.13 8.04 9.63
CA THR A 74 12.74 7.69 8.34
C THR A 74 12.09 6.45 7.72
N SER A 75 12.34 6.23 6.44
CA SER A 75 11.78 5.13 5.65
C SER A 75 12.59 3.84 5.72
N ASP A 76 13.87 3.89 6.07
CA ASP A 76 14.76 2.73 6.02
C ASP A 76 15.86 2.75 7.09
N ALA A 77 16.26 1.57 7.58
CA ALA A 77 17.29 1.41 8.61
C ALA A 77 18.65 2.00 8.19
N SER A 78 18.96 1.96 6.90
CA SER A 78 20.19 2.53 6.33
C SER A 78 20.27 4.05 6.43
N ALA A 79 19.16 4.73 6.72
CA ALA A 79 19.11 6.15 6.95
C ALA A 79 19.39 6.54 8.42
N CYS A 80 19.49 5.56 9.32
CA CYS A 80 19.97 5.79 10.68
C CYS A 80 21.51 5.79 10.71
N GLN A 81 22.10 6.53 11.65
CA GLN A 81 23.51 6.41 12.00
C GLN A 81 23.85 5.01 12.53
N ASP A 82 22.95 4.43 13.34
CA ASP A 82 23.01 3.03 13.78
C ASP A 82 21.75 2.28 13.31
N PRO A 83 21.85 1.47 12.23
CA PRO A 83 20.73 0.70 11.70
C PRO A 83 20.08 -0.26 12.70
N SER A 84 20.79 -0.66 13.78
CA SER A 84 20.24 -1.55 14.81
C SER A 84 19.20 -0.87 15.71
N GLN A 85 19.16 0.45 15.70
CA GLN A 85 18.19 1.26 16.44
C GLN A 85 16.93 1.58 15.64
N PHE A 86 16.87 1.12 14.38
CA PHE A 86 15.72 1.36 13.53
C PHE A 86 14.50 0.57 14.00
N ILE A 87 13.41 1.28 14.24
CA ILE A 87 12.09 0.70 14.47
C ILE A 87 11.31 0.85 13.16
N ALA A 88 10.90 -0.26 12.55
CA ALA A 88 10.31 -0.24 11.20
C ALA A 88 8.99 0.54 11.10
N VAL A 89 8.22 0.59 12.20
CA VAL A 89 6.94 1.29 12.25
C VAL A 89 6.79 1.94 13.63
N ASP A 90 6.64 3.26 13.68
CA ASP A 90 6.41 4.03 14.91
C ASP A 90 5.16 4.90 14.77
N ASP A 91 4.27 4.88 15.76
CA ASP A 91 3.01 5.62 15.74
C ASP A 91 3.20 7.14 15.70
N ARG A 92 4.38 7.64 16.09
CA ARG A 92 4.75 9.07 16.06
C ARG A 92 5.24 9.49 14.67
N CYS A 93 5.55 8.54 13.80
CA CYS A 93 6.15 8.80 12.50
C CYS A 93 5.15 8.60 11.36
N THR A 94 5.07 9.60 10.49
CA THR A 94 4.27 9.55 9.27
C THR A 94 5.11 10.01 8.08
N ILE A 95 4.60 9.86 6.86
CA ILE A 95 5.32 10.34 5.67
C ILE A 95 5.52 11.86 5.71
N LEU A 96 4.53 12.61 6.21
CA LEU A 96 4.59 14.08 6.25
C LEU A 96 5.24 14.64 7.51
N ALA A 97 5.04 13.99 8.65
CA ALA A 97 5.37 14.58 9.95
C ALA A 97 6.14 13.61 10.85
N ASP A 98 7.16 14.19 11.48
CA ASP A 98 7.94 13.64 12.58
C ASP A 98 7.39 14.16 13.91
N GLY A 99 6.54 13.34 14.53
CA GLY A 99 5.94 13.63 15.84
C GLY A 99 6.95 13.65 16.99
N THR A 100 8.19 13.20 16.78
CA THR A 100 9.26 13.26 17.79
C THR A 100 9.96 14.61 17.82
N ARG A 101 9.84 15.39 16.73
CA ARG A 101 10.45 16.71 16.55
C ARG A 101 9.41 17.82 16.46
N ASN A 102 8.44 17.81 17.37
CA ASN A 102 7.33 18.79 17.41
C ASN A 102 6.54 18.88 16.10
N GLY A 103 6.42 17.77 15.35
CA GLY A 103 5.71 17.75 14.07
C GLY A 103 6.50 18.36 12.90
N ALA A 104 7.84 18.42 13.00
CA ALA A 104 8.69 18.77 11.87
C ALA A 104 8.44 17.85 10.67
N ALA A 105 8.82 18.29 9.47
CA ALA A 105 8.70 17.44 8.29
C ALA A 105 9.59 16.20 8.43
N THR A 106 9.06 15.03 8.05
CA THR A 106 9.88 13.82 7.87
C THR A 106 10.89 14.06 6.75
N LEU A 107 12.15 13.71 7.01
CA LEU A 107 13.24 13.86 6.06
C LEU A 107 13.65 12.51 5.46
N PHE A 108 14.13 12.55 4.23
CA PHE A 108 14.59 11.40 3.46
C PHE A 108 16.04 11.58 3.01
N GLY A 109 16.73 10.49 2.71
CA GLY A 109 18.11 10.59 2.23
C GLY A 109 18.20 10.92 0.74
N LYS A 110 19.41 11.23 0.29
CA LYS A 110 19.73 11.56 -1.10
C LYS A 110 20.99 10.90 -1.59
N CYS A 111 21.14 10.84 -2.90
CA CYS A 111 22.37 10.44 -3.55
C CYS A 111 23.36 11.60 -3.65
N GLU A 112 24.63 11.33 -3.37
CA GLU A 112 25.69 12.34 -3.44
C GLU A 112 25.91 12.85 -4.86
N THR A 113 25.81 11.98 -5.87
CA THR A 113 26.19 12.30 -7.26
C THR A 113 25.25 13.32 -7.92
N ASP A 114 23.94 13.21 -7.67
CA ASP A 114 22.91 14.01 -8.34
C ASP A 114 22.02 14.80 -7.37
N SER A 115 22.24 14.65 -6.05
CA SER A 115 21.40 15.22 -4.99
C SER A 115 19.92 14.83 -5.05
N THR A 116 19.59 13.74 -5.75
CA THR A 116 18.21 13.24 -5.85
C THR A 116 17.81 12.52 -4.56
N CYS A 117 16.63 12.85 -4.04
CA CYS A 117 16.06 12.21 -2.85
C CYS A 117 15.39 10.88 -3.20
N TYR A 118 15.64 9.84 -2.41
CA TYR A 118 15.05 8.52 -2.62
C TYR A 118 14.44 7.94 -1.35
N TRP A 119 13.58 6.94 -1.54
CA TRP A 119 12.91 6.24 -0.44
C TRP A 119 13.90 5.42 0.41
N SER A 120 14.90 4.80 -0.21
CA SER A 120 15.91 4.01 0.50
C SER A 120 17.29 4.14 -0.14
N ASN A 121 18.34 3.74 0.59
CA ASN A 121 19.69 3.65 0.03
C ASN A 121 19.77 2.67 -1.16
N ALA A 122 18.95 1.61 -1.17
CA ALA A 122 18.93 0.65 -2.28
C ALA A 122 18.49 1.27 -3.62
N ASP A 123 17.76 2.39 -3.59
CA ASP A 123 17.34 3.14 -4.78
C ASP A 123 18.42 4.12 -5.27
N CYS A 124 19.52 4.25 -4.53
CA CYS A 124 20.60 5.17 -4.84
C CYS A 124 21.72 4.49 -5.64
N PRO A 125 22.04 4.93 -6.88
CA PRO A 125 23.10 4.32 -7.67
C PRO A 125 24.51 4.74 -7.24
N SER A 126 24.63 5.62 -6.24
CA SER A 126 25.89 6.21 -5.77
C SER A 126 25.98 6.23 -4.25
N SER A 127 26.96 6.93 -3.67
CA SER A 127 27.02 7.15 -2.23
C SER A 127 25.72 7.75 -1.69
N TRP A 128 25.27 7.23 -0.56
CA TRP A 128 24.04 7.66 0.12
C TRP A 128 24.36 8.67 1.22
N ILE A 129 23.61 9.77 1.25
CA ILE A 129 23.60 10.76 2.32
C ILE A 129 22.29 10.55 3.11
N PRO A 130 22.37 10.07 4.37
CA PRO A 130 21.20 9.87 5.22
C PRO A 130 20.41 11.15 5.46
N ALA A 131 19.10 11.01 5.73
CA ALA A 131 18.16 12.13 5.93
C ALA A 131 18.61 13.13 7.00
N TYR A 132 19.22 12.63 8.08
CA TYR A 132 19.64 13.42 9.23
C TYR A 132 21.15 13.71 9.25
N ALA A 133 21.87 13.31 8.21
CA ALA A 133 23.23 13.75 8.01
C ALA A 133 23.23 15.26 7.70
N GLU A 134 24.18 15.99 8.29
CA GLU A 134 24.51 17.38 7.93
C GLU A 134 23.35 18.40 8.05
N ASN A 135 22.29 18.09 8.80
CA ASN A 135 21.06 18.93 8.90
C ASN A 135 20.43 19.24 7.53
N SER A 136 20.52 18.33 6.56
CA SER A 136 19.93 18.51 5.23
C SER A 136 18.40 18.47 5.28
N THR A 137 17.75 19.63 5.27
CA THR A 137 16.28 19.76 5.18
C THR A 137 15.75 19.70 3.75
N GLU A 138 16.58 19.31 2.79
CA GLU A 138 16.25 19.44 1.37
C GLU A 138 15.28 18.37 0.88
N CYS A 139 15.35 17.16 1.45
CA CYS A 139 14.61 15.99 1.00
C CYS A 139 13.32 15.78 1.77
N THR A 140 12.34 16.59 1.43
CA THR A 140 10.94 16.45 1.82
C THR A 140 10.25 15.40 0.94
N CYS A 141 9.12 14.86 1.42
CA CYS A 141 8.48 13.71 0.77
C CYS A 141 8.00 13.98 -0.68
N ASP A 142 7.72 15.24 -1.05
CA ASP A 142 7.35 15.63 -2.41
C ASP A 142 8.51 15.54 -3.41
N LYS A 143 9.76 15.53 -2.92
CA LYS A 143 10.97 15.42 -3.74
C LYS A 143 11.50 13.99 -3.84
N VAL A 144 11.01 13.10 -2.98
CA VAL A 144 11.43 11.70 -2.95
C VAL A 144 10.93 10.99 -4.20
N ARG A 145 11.87 10.49 -5.00
CA ARG A 145 11.60 9.62 -6.13
C ARG A 145 11.45 8.17 -5.68
N VAL A 146 10.56 7.48 -6.36
CA VAL A 146 10.24 6.07 -6.10
C VAL A 146 10.09 5.33 -7.42
N GLY A 147 10.10 4.00 -7.36
CA GLY A 147 9.86 3.15 -8.52
C GLY A 147 8.40 3.10 -8.94
N ALA A 148 8.11 2.22 -9.89
CA ALA A 148 6.78 1.94 -10.38
C ALA A 148 6.60 0.45 -10.63
N CYS A 149 5.35 0.03 -10.55
CA CYS A 149 4.91 -1.26 -11.05
C CYS A 149 4.27 -1.04 -12.42
N PHE A 150 4.64 -1.86 -13.41
CA PHE A 150 4.08 -1.84 -14.75
C PHE A 150 3.20 -3.08 -14.96
N ASP A 151 1.92 -2.86 -15.26
CA ASP A 151 0.99 -3.94 -15.56
C ASP A 151 0.03 -3.54 -16.69
N ASN A 152 -0.12 -4.42 -17.68
CA ASN A 152 -1.06 -4.24 -18.81
C ASN A 152 -0.94 -2.87 -19.53
N GLY A 153 0.28 -2.32 -19.64
CA GLY A 153 0.50 -1.03 -20.29
C GLY A 153 0.35 0.19 -19.38
N PHE A 154 0.11 -0.01 -18.08
CA PHE A 154 -0.09 1.07 -17.11
C PHE A 154 0.97 1.03 -16.02
N TYR A 155 1.42 2.22 -15.62
CA TYR A 155 2.31 2.42 -14.48
C TYR A 155 1.51 2.86 -13.26
N TYR A 156 1.88 2.35 -12.09
CA TYR A 156 1.48 2.91 -10.80
C TYR A 156 2.68 2.95 -9.85
N CYS A 157 2.81 4.02 -9.07
CA CYS A 157 3.98 4.23 -8.24
C CYS A 157 3.95 3.35 -7.00
N ALA A 158 5.11 2.79 -6.65
CA ALA A 158 5.30 2.00 -5.46
C ALA A 158 6.73 2.18 -4.93
N VAL A 159 6.94 1.87 -3.65
CA VAL A 159 8.24 2.11 -2.98
C VAL A 159 9.15 0.88 -2.99
N ALA A 160 8.62 -0.29 -3.34
CA ALA A 160 9.36 -1.55 -3.39
C ALA A 160 8.70 -2.54 -4.36
N SER A 161 9.46 -3.53 -4.82
CA SER A 161 8.97 -4.58 -5.73
C SER A 161 7.83 -5.40 -5.12
N GLU A 162 7.89 -5.63 -3.81
CA GLU A 162 6.94 -6.40 -3.03
C GLU A 162 5.62 -5.66 -2.81
N SER A 163 5.58 -4.37 -3.11
CA SER A 163 4.35 -3.56 -3.12
C SER A 163 3.55 -3.72 -4.42
N CYS A 164 4.16 -4.33 -5.45
CA CYS A 164 3.49 -4.63 -6.72
C CYS A 164 2.52 -5.82 -6.60
N ASP A 165 1.60 -5.92 -7.54
CA ASP A 165 0.81 -7.14 -7.72
C ASP A 165 1.70 -8.25 -8.30
N GLU A 166 1.36 -9.51 -8.04
CA GLU A 166 2.10 -10.68 -8.54
C GLU A 166 2.32 -10.72 -10.06
N ALA A 167 1.47 -10.02 -10.84
CA ALA A 167 1.56 -9.96 -12.30
C ALA A 167 2.29 -8.71 -12.83
N ALA A 168 2.59 -7.74 -11.96
CA ALA A 168 3.19 -6.48 -12.37
C ALA A 168 4.72 -6.55 -12.32
N GLU A 169 5.37 -5.93 -13.30
CA GLU A 169 6.83 -5.79 -13.35
C GLU A 169 7.27 -4.60 -12.50
N TRP A 170 8.22 -4.82 -11.59
CA TRP A 170 8.83 -3.72 -10.82
C TRP A 170 9.92 -3.02 -11.64
N ILE A 171 9.87 -1.69 -11.66
CA ILE A 171 10.85 -0.81 -12.28
C ILE A 171 11.34 0.15 -11.19
N ASP A 172 12.63 0.10 -10.88
CA ASP A 172 13.23 0.98 -9.86
C ASP A 172 13.23 2.46 -10.29
N ALA A 173 13.40 3.35 -9.32
CA ALA A 173 13.31 4.80 -9.52
C ALA A 173 14.33 5.35 -10.53
N VAL A 174 15.52 4.74 -10.63
CA VAL A 174 16.59 5.19 -11.54
C VAL A 174 16.27 4.75 -12.96
N THR A 175 15.95 3.47 -13.14
CA THR A 175 15.57 2.91 -14.44
C THR A 175 14.36 3.65 -15.02
N LEU A 176 13.35 3.93 -14.19
CA LEU A 176 12.14 4.64 -14.60
C LEU A 176 12.44 6.02 -15.21
N GLN A 177 13.41 6.76 -14.66
CA GLN A 177 13.80 8.09 -15.15
C GLN A 177 14.48 8.07 -16.53
N THR A 178 15.06 6.94 -16.91
CA THR A 178 15.75 6.80 -18.21
C THR A 178 14.81 6.42 -19.36
N GLN A 179 13.58 6.01 -19.04
CA GLN A 179 12.58 5.64 -20.04
C GLN A 179 11.85 6.87 -20.57
N ALA A 180 11.94 7.10 -21.89
CA ALA A 180 11.45 8.33 -22.52
C ALA A 180 9.93 8.58 -22.33
N ASP A 181 9.14 7.51 -22.26
CA ASP A 181 7.67 7.59 -22.15
C ASP A 181 7.15 7.22 -20.76
N ALA A 182 8.04 7.00 -19.79
CA ALA A 182 7.64 6.63 -18.43
C ALA A 182 7.23 7.86 -17.61
N PRO A 183 6.27 7.70 -16.67
CA PRO A 183 5.95 8.73 -15.72
C PRO A 183 7.10 8.93 -14.71
N SER A 184 7.15 10.10 -14.10
CA SER A 184 7.96 10.35 -12.92
C SER A 184 7.14 10.05 -11.66
N CYS A 185 7.57 9.05 -10.90
CA CYS A 185 6.94 8.64 -9.65
C CYS A 185 7.56 9.32 -8.42
N PHE A 186 6.70 9.83 -7.55
CA PHE A 186 7.09 10.50 -6.31
C PHE A 186 6.31 9.99 -5.10
N LEU A 187 6.89 10.14 -3.91
CA LEU A 187 6.26 9.70 -2.66
C LEU A 187 5.04 10.54 -2.28
N CYS A 188 5.14 11.87 -2.35
CA CYS A 188 4.04 12.79 -2.03
C CYS A 188 3.60 13.66 -3.21
N ARG A 189 2.40 14.21 -3.06
CA ARG A 189 1.91 15.34 -3.86
C ARG A 189 2.78 16.56 -3.59
N GLY A 190 3.15 17.29 -4.65
CA GLY A 190 3.80 18.59 -4.50
C GLY A 190 2.81 19.65 -4.04
N ASP A 191 3.29 20.63 -3.27
CA ASP A 191 2.46 21.74 -2.77
C ASP A 191 2.06 22.72 -3.88
N ASP A 192 2.74 22.65 -5.02
CA ASP A 192 2.58 23.54 -6.18
C ASP A 192 1.25 23.33 -6.93
N GLY A 193 0.40 22.41 -6.46
CA GLY A 193 -0.84 22.05 -7.14
C GLY A 193 -0.60 21.45 -8.52
N THR A 194 0.59 20.89 -8.78
CA THR A 194 0.89 20.24 -10.06
C THR A 194 -0.18 19.19 -10.31
N PRO A 195 -0.92 19.28 -11.43
CA PRO A 195 -2.01 18.36 -11.69
C PRO A 195 -1.44 16.95 -11.67
N LEU A 196 -1.95 16.13 -10.74
CA LEU A 196 -1.66 14.72 -10.74
C LEU A 196 -2.15 14.19 -12.08
N GLY A 197 -1.26 13.51 -12.79
CA GLY A 197 -1.73 12.57 -13.78
C GLY A 197 -2.67 11.61 -13.07
N ASN A 198 -3.96 11.63 -13.38
CA ASN A 198 -4.69 10.40 -13.18
C ASN A 198 -3.92 9.36 -14.00
N PRO A 199 -3.68 8.14 -13.47
CA PRO A 199 -3.34 7.04 -14.33
C PRO A 199 -4.55 6.92 -15.25
N VAL A 200 -4.49 7.59 -16.40
CA VAL A 200 -5.54 7.53 -17.38
C VAL A 200 -5.47 6.07 -17.75
N ALA A 201 -6.48 5.32 -17.31
CA ALA A 201 -6.86 4.08 -17.94
C ALA A 201 -7.26 4.48 -19.36
N SER A 202 -6.27 4.79 -20.20
CA SER A 202 -6.32 4.69 -21.63
C SER A 202 -6.38 3.19 -21.92
N SER A 203 -7.39 2.53 -21.36
CA SER A 203 -7.90 1.30 -21.93
C SER A 203 -8.29 1.74 -23.33
N PRO A 204 -7.57 1.34 -24.39
CA PRO A 204 -8.18 1.42 -25.70
C PRO A 204 -9.50 0.66 -25.52
N ALA A 205 -10.63 1.36 -25.66
CA ALA A 205 -11.92 0.70 -25.73
C ALA A 205 -11.70 -0.51 -26.64
N PRO A 206 -12.03 -1.75 -26.20
CA PRO A 206 -11.69 -2.94 -26.96
C PRO A 206 -12.15 -2.69 -28.38
N THR A 207 -11.18 -2.49 -29.29
CA THR A 207 -11.46 -2.35 -30.71
C THR A 207 -12.09 -3.67 -31.04
N LEU A 208 -13.43 -3.68 -31.14
CA LEU A 208 -14.21 -4.80 -31.60
C LEU A 208 -13.51 -5.26 -32.86
N ALA A 209 -12.83 -6.41 -32.78
CA ALA A 209 -12.21 -7.02 -33.92
C ALA A 209 -13.29 -7.07 -35.01
N PRO A 210 -13.05 -6.56 -36.23
CA PRO A 210 -14.03 -6.65 -37.29
C PRO A 210 -14.43 -8.11 -37.42
N ALA A 211 -15.74 -8.37 -37.31
CA ALA A 211 -16.30 -9.70 -37.45
C ALA A 211 -15.71 -10.34 -38.71
N ALA A 212 -14.94 -11.41 -38.50
CA ALA A 212 -14.33 -12.15 -39.59
C ALA A 212 -15.44 -12.68 -40.50
N VAL A 213 -15.55 -12.07 -41.69
CA VAL A 213 -16.34 -12.61 -42.79
C VAL A 213 -15.73 -13.96 -43.14
N SER A 214 -16.52 -15.03 -42.95
CA SER A 214 -16.15 -16.39 -43.32
C SER A 214 -15.87 -16.47 -44.82
N GLN A 215 -14.59 -16.65 -45.18
CA GLN A 215 -14.20 -17.14 -46.50
C GLN A 215 -13.89 -18.64 -46.43
N PRO A 216 -14.27 -19.43 -47.45
CA PRO A 216 -13.98 -20.86 -47.51
C PRO A 216 -12.51 -21.11 -47.85
N SER A 217 -11.83 -21.95 -47.04
CA SER A 217 -10.46 -22.41 -47.30
C SER A 217 -10.40 -23.43 -48.46
N PRO A 218 -9.38 -23.37 -49.33
CA PRO A 218 -9.03 -24.48 -50.20
C PRO A 218 -8.22 -25.54 -49.46
N VAL A 219 -8.47 -26.78 -49.89
CA VAL A 219 -7.81 -28.03 -49.51
C VAL A 219 -6.29 -27.93 -49.64
N VAL A 220 -5.57 -28.21 -48.55
CA VAL A 220 -4.13 -28.46 -48.57
C VAL A 220 -3.83 -29.78 -47.86
N THR A 221 -3.12 -30.63 -48.60
CA THR A 221 -2.81 -32.03 -48.35
C THR A 221 -1.79 -32.23 -47.22
N ASN A 222 -2.10 -33.18 -46.33
CA ASN A 222 -1.25 -33.69 -45.25
C ASN A 222 0.14 -34.18 -45.71
N PRO A 223 1.14 -34.10 -44.84
CA PRO A 223 2.10 -35.17 -44.62
C PRO A 223 1.73 -35.98 -43.37
N ARG A 224 1.70 -37.29 -43.58
CA ARG A 224 1.47 -38.39 -42.64
C ARG A 224 2.63 -38.49 -41.64
N ILE A 225 2.37 -38.25 -40.36
CA ILE A 225 3.26 -38.66 -39.26
C ILE A 225 2.61 -39.85 -38.57
N GLU A 226 3.29 -41.00 -38.64
CA GLU A 226 2.93 -42.22 -37.94
C GLU A 226 3.29 -42.09 -36.45
N ALA A 227 2.28 -41.84 -35.62
CA ALA A 227 2.38 -42.00 -34.18
C ALA A 227 1.88 -43.39 -33.78
N LYS A 228 2.82 -44.21 -33.30
CA LYS A 228 2.60 -45.54 -32.72
C LYS A 228 1.76 -45.40 -31.44
N GLN A 229 0.56 -45.93 -31.47
CA GLN A 229 -0.43 -45.90 -30.39
C GLN A 229 -0.42 -47.26 -29.66
N GLU A 230 0.05 -47.27 -28.43
CA GLU A 230 -0.13 -48.36 -27.46
C GLU A 230 -0.27 -47.73 -26.07
N GLY A 231 -1.43 -47.93 -25.41
CA GLY A 231 -1.60 -47.45 -24.03
C GLY A 231 -3.04 -47.34 -23.56
N SER A 232 -3.61 -48.49 -23.18
CA SER A 232 -4.78 -48.77 -22.33
C SER A 232 -5.50 -47.59 -21.62
N ASN A 233 -6.82 -47.50 -21.82
CA ASN A 233 -7.74 -46.44 -21.35
C ASN A 233 -8.35 -46.66 -19.95
N ASP A 234 -7.83 -47.55 -19.11
CA ASP A 234 -8.48 -47.88 -17.82
C ASP A 234 -8.03 -47.02 -16.63
N GLN A 235 -7.07 -46.09 -16.80
CA GLN A 235 -6.56 -45.24 -15.70
C GLN A 235 -7.21 -43.85 -15.60
N ALA A 236 -7.90 -43.36 -16.63
CA ALA A 236 -8.44 -41.99 -16.64
C ALA A 236 -9.73 -41.82 -15.79
N VAL A 237 -10.47 -42.91 -15.53
CA VAL A 237 -11.75 -42.85 -14.80
C VAL A 237 -11.54 -42.85 -13.27
N ILE A 238 -10.45 -43.43 -12.78
CA ILE A 238 -10.19 -43.56 -11.33
C ILE A 238 -9.68 -42.22 -10.73
N LEU A 239 -8.98 -41.38 -11.49
CA LEU A 239 -8.52 -40.07 -11.01
C LEU A 239 -9.64 -39.01 -10.92
N GLY A 240 -10.71 -39.14 -11.72
CA GLY A 240 -11.82 -38.18 -11.68
C GLY A 240 -12.68 -38.28 -10.41
N ALA A 241 -12.79 -39.49 -9.83
CA ALA A 241 -13.65 -39.75 -8.69
C ALA A 241 -13.08 -39.24 -7.35
N THR A 242 -11.75 -39.16 -7.21
CA THR A 242 -11.09 -38.73 -5.96
C THR A 242 -11.12 -37.21 -5.77
N LEU A 243 -11.03 -36.44 -6.86
CA LEU A 243 -11.08 -34.98 -6.80
C LEU A 243 -12.51 -34.48 -6.54
N GLY A 244 -13.53 -35.15 -7.10
CA GLY A 244 -14.93 -34.80 -6.85
C GLY A 244 -15.36 -34.97 -5.40
N SER A 245 -14.92 -36.04 -4.73
CA SER A 245 -15.28 -36.29 -3.33
C SER A 245 -14.63 -35.29 -2.36
N LEU A 246 -13.39 -34.88 -2.62
CA LEU A 246 -12.70 -33.86 -1.81
C LEU A 246 -13.42 -32.51 -1.87
N PHE A 247 -13.88 -32.10 -3.05
CA PHE A 247 -14.58 -30.82 -3.22
C PHE A 247 -15.91 -30.78 -2.44
N VAL A 248 -16.67 -31.88 -2.46
CA VAL A 248 -17.93 -32.01 -1.70
C VAL A 248 -17.68 -31.96 -0.18
N LEU A 249 -16.59 -32.56 0.30
CA LEU A 249 -16.20 -32.49 1.71
C LEU A 249 -15.80 -31.07 2.14
N ILE A 250 -15.06 -30.34 1.31
CA ILE A 250 -14.67 -28.94 1.61
C ILE A 250 -15.91 -28.04 1.67
N VAL A 251 -16.82 -28.15 0.69
CA VAL A 251 -18.05 -27.34 0.66
C VAL A 251 -18.96 -27.67 1.85
N SER A 252 -19.17 -28.96 2.16
CA SER A 252 -20.01 -29.36 3.30
C SER A 252 -19.42 -28.91 4.65
N CYS A 253 -18.10 -28.98 4.81
CA CYS A 253 -17.41 -28.49 6.01
C CYS A 253 -17.52 -26.96 6.14
N GLY A 254 -17.37 -26.23 5.03
CA GLY A 254 -17.56 -24.78 4.97
C GLY A 254 -18.98 -24.36 5.37
N VAL A 255 -20.02 -25.04 4.84
CA VAL A 255 -21.42 -24.79 5.20
C VAL A 255 -21.68 -25.09 6.68
N ALA A 256 -21.14 -26.18 7.22
CA ALA A 256 -21.30 -26.53 8.64
C ALA A 256 -20.66 -25.48 9.56
N LEU A 257 -19.46 -24.99 9.22
CA LEU A 257 -18.77 -23.93 9.98
C LEU A 257 -19.52 -22.60 9.90
N TYR A 258 -20.02 -22.24 8.72
CA TYR A 258 -20.84 -21.04 8.52
C TYR A 258 -22.11 -21.07 9.39
N LEU A 259 -22.84 -22.19 9.40
CA LEU A 259 -24.03 -22.36 10.23
C LEU A 259 -23.72 -22.34 11.74
N ARG A 260 -22.59 -22.91 12.18
CA ARG A 260 -22.15 -22.81 13.58
C ARG A 260 -21.85 -21.38 13.98
N ARG A 261 -21.15 -20.61 13.14
CA ARG A 261 -20.83 -19.20 13.41
C ARG A 261 -22.09 -18.35 13.49
N ARG A 262 -23.06 -18.58 12.59
CA ARG A 262 -24.36 -17.90 12.60
C ARG A 262 -25.16 -18.17 13.88
N ARG A 263 -25.18 -19.43 14.37
CA ARG A 263 -25.82 -19.77 15.66
C ARG A 263 -25.15 -19.11 16.85
N SER A 264 -23.82 -18.97 16.83
CA SER A 264 -23.07 -18.27 17.88
C SER A 264 -23.45 -16.79 17.95
N GLN A 265 -23.52 -16.11 16.80
CA GLN A 265 -23.95 -14.70 16.74
C GLN A 265 -25.38 -14.49 17.22
N GLN A 266 -26.30 -15.42 16.95
CA GLN A 266 -27.67 -15.30 17.46
C GLN A 266 -27.74 -15.40 19.00
N ARG A 267 -26.83 -16.16 19.63
CA ARG A 267 -26.77 -16.25 21.10
C ARG A 267 -26.24 -14.97 21.75
N SER A 268 -25.28 -14.28 21.14
CA SER A 268 -24.76 -13.02 21.70
C SER A 268 -25.78 -11.88 21.63
N ILE A 269 -26.62 -11.85 20.60
CA ILE A 269 -27.69 -10.84 20.47
C ILE A 269 -28.83 -11.11 21.47
N ALA A 270 -29.19 -12.37 21.70
CA ALA A 270 -30.23 -12.74 22.67
C ALA A 270 -29.82 -12.44 24.13
N GLY A 271 -28.53 -12.60 24.48
CA GLY A 271 -28.04 -12.29 25.82
C GLY A 271 -28.01 -10.79 26.15
N LYS A 272 -27.81 -9.93 25.15
CA LYS A 272 -27.71 -8.47 25.36
C LYS A 272 -29.05 -7.82 25.72
N ARG A 273 -30.16 -8.32 25.18
CA ARG A 273 -31.50 -7.82 25.51
C ARG A 273 -31.98 -8.15 26.93
N ALA A 274 -31.35 -9.10 27.62
CA ALA A 274 -31.72 -9.44 28.99
C ALA A 274 -31.04 -8.56 30.06
N SER A 275 -30.06 -7.72 29.68
CA SER A 275 -29.26 -6.94 30.62
C SER A 275 -29.63 -5.45 30.69
N ASP A 276 -30.51 -4.97 29.80
CA ASP A 276 -30.88 -3.55 29.70
C ASP A 276 -32.14 -3.16 30.53
N ASP A 277 -32.75 -4.10 31.25
CA ASP A 277 -33.96 -3.87 32.08
C ASP A 277 -33.67 -3.57 33.56
N LEU A 278 -32.44 -3.20 33.92
CA LEU A 278 -32.11 -2.75 35.29
C LEU A 278 -32.15 -1.21 35.38
N PRO A 279 -33.01 -0.63 36.23
CA PRO A 279 -33.08 0.82 36.38
C PRO A 279 -31.79 1.37 37.00
N SER A 280 -31.08 2.19 36.24
CA SER A 280 -29.88 2.91 36.68
C SER A 280 -30.29 4.10 37.54
N GLU A 281 -30.10 3.99 38.85
CA GLU A 281 -30.04 5.15 39.74
C GLU A 281 -28.75 5.94 39.44
N SER A 282 -28.90 7.21 39.08
CA SER A 282 -27.81 8.12 38.72
C SER A 282 -27.55 9.10 39.86
N PRO A 283 -26.34 9.16 40.44
CA PRO A 283 -25.97 10.24 41.34
C PRO A 283 -25.51 11.47 40.53
N THR A 284 -26.12 12.61 40.84
CA THR A 284 -25.79 13.93 40.33
C THR A 284 -24.34 14.29 40.68
N VAL A 285 -23.50 14.51 39.67
CA VAL A 285 -22.13 15.02 39.83
C VAL A 285 -22.13 16.51 39.53
N THR A 286 -21.77 17.29 40.56
CA THR A 286 -21.62 18.74 40.54
C THR A 286 -20.43 19.15 39.67
N GLN A 287 -20.67 19.95 38.63
CA GLN A 287 -19.59 20.60 37.86
C GLN A 287 -18.97 21.73 38.68
N ILE A 288 -17.64 21.67 38.87
CA ILE A 288 -16.84 22.77 39.38
C ILE A 288 -16.35 23.59 38.19
N HIS A 289 -16.78 24.84 38.14
CA HIS A 289 -16.31 25.85 37.19
C HIS A 289 -15.00 26.41 37.74
N VAL A 290 -13.91 26.33 36.97
CA VAL A 290 -12.62 26.94 37.29
C VAL A 290 -12.36 28.03 36.27
N ASP A 291 -12.47 29.28 36.71
CA ASP A 291 -12.01 30.46 35.96
C ASP A 291 -10.48 30.44 35.91
N TYR A 292 -9.91 30.48 34.71
CA TYR A 292 -8.49 30.73 34.49
C TYR A 292 -8.28 32.23 34.29
N GLN A 293 -7.50 32.82 35.18
CA GLN A 293 -7.05 34.21 35.12
C GLN A 293 -5.77 34.27 34.27
N GLU A 294 -5.82 35.01 33.16
CA GLU A 294 -4.66 35.27 32.30
C GLU A 294 -3.75 36.30 32.98
N ASP A 295 -2.57 35.87 33.44
CA ASP A 295 -1.51 36.80 33.84
C ASP A 295 -0.61 37.09 32.65
N GLU A 296 -0.63 38.36 32.28
CA GLU A 296 0.14 39.08 31.28
C GLU A 296 1.64 39.06 31.65
N TYR A 297 2.47 38.35 30.88
CA TYR A 297 3.93 38.42 31.03
C TYR A 297 4.54 39.36 29.97
N VAL A 298 4.73 40.60 30.38
CA VAL A 298 5.62 41.57 29.75
C VAL A 298 7.05 41.22 30.17
N SER A 299 7.97 41.06 29.20
CA SER A 299 9.40 41.09 29.48
C SER A 299 10.10 41.75 28.30
N ASP A 300 10.23 43.06 28.41
CA ASP A 300 11.22 43.86 27.72
C ASP A 300 12.62 43.31 28.03
N MET A 301 13.43 43.12 26.98
CA MET A 301 14.87 42.94 27.14
C MET A 301 15.57 43.79 26.09
N GLU A 302 15.83 45.04 26.48
CA GLU A 302 16.82 45.92 25.87
C GLU A 302 18.23 45.62 26.45
N ASP A 303 19.23 45.85 25.59
CA ASP A 303 20.64 46.15 25.86
C ASP A 303 21.62 45.06 26.37
N ALA A 304 22.46 44.56 25.46
CA ALA A 304 23.94 44.73 25.47
C ALA A 304 24.57 44.28 24.14
#